data_AF-A0A4Q3CWJ3-F1
#
_entry.id   AF-A0A4Q3CWJ3-F1
#
_cell.length_a   1.000
_cell.length_b   1.000
_cell.length_c   1.000
_cell.angle_alpha   90.00
_cell.angle_beta   90.00
_cell.angle_gamma   90.00
#
_symmetry.space_group_name_H-M   'P 1'
#
loop_
_entity.id
_entity.type
_entity.pdbx_description
1 polymer ?
#
loop_
_entity_poly.entity_id
_entity_poly.type
_entity_poly.pdbx_seq_one_letter_code
_entity_poly.pdbx_strand_id
1 'polypeptide(L)'
;MKRVAWMIGLAALTAGSALAQGNDVAALEAALSANPSATAVLQAWCDTHRPGLKVRAVVMRREAMPAGAHAAMLGVGEGDRIAYRRVRLACGDEILSEADNWYVPARLTAEMNDALAGETPFGVAVRALAPDRRNISSERSWAGQGGNE
;
A
#
# COMPACT_ATOMS: atom_id res chain seq x y z
N MET A 1 -15.62 -59.05 30.00
CA MET A 1 -14.51 -59.38 29.06
C MET A 1 -14.59 -58.39 27.90
N LYS A 2 -13.69 -57.38 27.84
CA LYS A 2 -12.71 -57.09 26.76
C LYS A 2 -13.36 -57.00 25.34
N ARG A 3 -13.29 -55.91 24.54
CA ARG A 3 -12.20 -54.95 24.28
C ARG A 3 -12.72 -53.61 23.73
N VAL A 4 -11.95 -52.57 24.05
CA VAL A 4 -11.97 -51.19 23.56
C VAL A 4 -11.19 -51.08 22.24
N ALA A 5 -11.60 -50.22 21.31
CA ALA A 5 -10.74 -49.73 20.22
C ALA A 5 -11.05 -48.24 19.94
N TRP A 6 -10.07 -47.39 20.22
CA TRP A 6 -10.06 -45.97 19.91
C TRP A 6 -9.45 -45.81 18.51
N MET A 7 -10.11 -45.10 17.60
CA MET A 7 -9.47 -44.61 16.39
C MET A 7 -8.91 -43.22 16.65
N ILE A 8 -7.58 -43.15 16.75
CA ILE A 8 -6.82 -41.91 16.78
C ILE A 8 -6.77 -41.38 15.34
N GLY A 9 -7.50 -40.30 15.07
CA GLY A 9 -7.35 -39.53 13.84
C GLY A 9 -6.11 -38.66 13.95
N LEU A 10 -5.12 -38.92 13.11
CA LEU A 10 -3.89 -38.14 12.99
C LEU A 10 -4.21 -36.80 12.31
N ALA A 11 -4.30 -35.72 13.07
CA ALA A 11 -4.35 -34.37 12.51
C ALA A 11 -2.94 -33.99 12.05
N ALA A 12 -2.71 -33.98 10.73
CA ALA A 12 -1.50 -33.44 10.14
C ALA A 12 -1.51 -31.90 10.28
N LEU A 13 -0.78 -31.37 11.25
CA LEU A 13 -0.48 -29.94 11.36
C LEU A 13 0.50 -29.55 10.23
N THR A 14 0.00 -28.85 9.22
CA THR A 14 0.82 -28.23 8.18
C THR A 14 1.58 -27.03 8.76
N ALA A 15 2.75 -27.26 9.34
CA ALA A 15 3.67 -26.22 9.80
C ALA A 15 4.46 -25.58 8.62
N GLY A 16 3.77 -25.15 7.56
CA GLY A 16 4.39 -24.72 6.30
C GLY A 16 4.39 -23.21 6.01
N SER A 17 3.84 -22.36 6.88
CA SER A 17 3.47 -20.99 6.48
C SER A 17 4.35 -19.86 7.04
N ALA A 18 5.08 -20.06 8.13
CA ALA A 18 5.74 -18.95 8.83
C ALA A 18 7.02 -18.43 8.13
N LEU A 19 7.81 -19.32 7.51
CA LEU A 19 9.06 -18.91 6.84
C LEU A 19 8.82 -18.20 5.50
N ALA A 20 7.74 -18.52 4.79
CA ALA A 20 7.38 -17.84 3.54
C ALA A 20 6.94 -16.38 3.79
N GLN A 21 6.12 -16.14 4.82
CA GLN A 21 5.58 -14.81 5.13
C GLN A 21 6.67 -13.80 5.54
N GLY A 22 7.69 -14.23 6.29
CA GLY A 22 8.81 -13.35 6.69
C GLY A 22 9.65 -12.87 5.51
N ASN A 23 9.85 -13.73 4.50
CA ASN A 23 10.56 -13.39 3.28
C ASN A 23 9.76 -12.44 2.38
N ASP A 24 8.43 -12.61 2.31
CA ASP A 24 7.58 -11.75 1.48
C ASP A 24 7.52 -10.31 2.00
N VAL A 25 7.44 -10.11 3.32
CA VAL A 25 7.44 -8.75 3.91
C VAL A 25 8.79 -8.06 3.69
N ALA A 26 9.90 -8.76 3.91
CA ALA A 26 11.24 -8.19 3.68
C ALA A 26 11.48 -7.86 2.20
N ALA A 27 11.06 -8.75 1.30
CA ALA A 27 11.14 -8.52 -0.15
C ALA A 27 10.27 -7.33 -0.60
N LEU A 28 9.05 -7.21 -0.06
CA LEU A 28 8.17 -6.09 -0.35
C LEU A 28 8.74 -4.76 0.16
N GLU A 29 9.30 -4.71 1.37
CA GLU A 29 9.95 -3.50 1.88
C GLU A 29 11.15 -3.09 1.02
N ALA A 30 12.01 -4.05 0.66
CA ALA A 30 13.15 -3.79 -0.21
C ALA A 30 12.69 -3.24 -1.58
N ALA A 31 11.66 -3.84 -2.18
CA ALA A 31 11.08 -3.36 -3.43
C ALA A 31 10.47 -1.96 -3.28
N LEU A 32 9.73 -1.70 -2.19
CA LEU A 32 9.17 -0.38 -1.90
C LEU A 32 10.24 0.68 -1.65
N SER A 33 11.41 0.32 -1.14
CA SER A 33 12.53 1.26 -0.95
C SER A 33 13.25 1.56 -2.28
N ALA A 34 13.46 0.53 -3.12
CA ALA A 34 14.28 0.63 -4.32
C ALA A 34 13.56 1.23 -5.54
N ASN A 35 12.22 1.36 -5.52
CA ASN A 35 11.45 1.76 -6.70
C ASN A 35 10.89 3.18 -6.59
N PRO A 36 10.75 3.91 -7.72
CA PRO A 36 10.22 5.28 -7.72
C PRO A 36 8.71 5.35 -7.50
N SER A 37 7.97 4.25 -7.66
CA SER A 37 6.51 4.21 -7.48
C SER A 37 6.10 3.07 -6.57
N ALA A 38 5.59 3.41 -5.38
CA ALA A 38 5.01 2.43 -4.47
C ALA A 38 3.83 1.69 -5.11
N THR A 39 2.99 2.38 -5.89
CA THR A 39 1.87 1.75 -6.59
C THR A 39 2.34 0.68 -7.58
N ALA A 40 3.43 0.93 -8.32
CA ALA A 40 3.96 -0.07 -9.26
C ALA A 40 4.45 -1.33 -8.53
N VAL A 41 5.11 -1.16 -7.38
CA VAL A 41 5.53 -2.28 -6.52
C VAL A 41 4.33 -3.08 -6.01
N LEU A 42 3.31 -2.39 -5.48
CA LEU A 42 2.10 -3.04 -5.00
C LEU A 42 1.34 -3.76 -6.13
N GLN A 43 1.35 -3.19 -7.33
CA GLN A 43 0.76 -3.85 -8.50
C GLN A 43 1.54 -5.11 -8.88
N ALA A 44 2.88 -5.09 -8.87
CA ALA A 44 3.69 -6.28 -9.15
C ALA A 44 3.47 -7.39 -8.09
N TRP A 45 3.33 -7.00 -6.82
CA TRP A 45 2.94 -7.93 -5.75
C TRP A 45 1.54 -8.51 -6.02
N CYS A 46 0.57 -7.66 -6.38
CA CYS A 46 -0.79 -8.07 -6.71
C CYS A 46 -0.83 -9.01 -7.92
N ASP A 47 -0.09 -8.73 -9.00
CA ASP A 47 -0.03 -9.57 -10.19
C ASP A 47 0.57 -10.96 -9.87
N THR A 48 1.50 -11.05 -8.92
CA THR A 48 2.10 -12.31 -8.46
C THR A 48 1.12 -13.14 -7.62
N HIS A 49 0.42 -12.52 -6.67
CA HIS A 49 -0.38 -13.23 -5.66
C HIS A 49 -1.85 -13.37 -6.04
N ARG A 50 -2.37 -12.48 -6.89
CA ARG A 50 -3.76 -12.43 -7.34
C ARG A 50 -3.81 -12.07 -8.85
N PRO A 51 -3.37 -13.00 -9.73
CA PRO A 51 -3.27 -12.73 -11.16
C PRO A 51 -4.57 -12.21 -11.76
N GLY A 52 -4.46 -11.17 -12.59
CA GLY A 52 -5.61 -10.53 -13.25
C GLY A 52 -6.26 -9.40 -12.44
N LEU A 53 -5.92 -9.22 -11.17
CA LEU A 53 -6.41 -8.09 -10.38
C LEU A 53 -5.53 -6.85 -10.53
N LYS A 54 -6.14 -5.68 -10.34
CA LYS A 54 -5.46 -4.38 -10.32
C LYS A 54 -5.57 -3.73 -8.95
N VAL A 55 -4.51 -3.04 -8.57
CA VAL A 55 -4.50 -2.21 -7.36
C VAL A 55 -5.38 -1.00 -7.62
N ARG A 56 -6.39 -0.84 -6.76
CA ARG A 56 -7.34 0.28 -6.79
C ARG A 56 -7.24 1.10 -5.51
N ALA A 57 -7.52 2.39 -5.61
CA ALA A 57 -7.59 3.28 -4.47
C ALA A 57 -9.03 3.38 -3.94
N VAL A 58 -9.25 2.95 -2.71
CA VAL A 58 -10.48 3.20 -1.96
C VAL A 58 -10.31 4.50 -1.19
N VAL A 59 -11.06 5.54 -1.56
CA VAL A 59 -10.94 6.87 -0.94
C VAL A 59 -11.71 6.91 0.37
N MET A 60 -11.00 7.13 1.47
CA MET A 60 -11.57 7.18 2.83
C MET A 60 -11.95 8.61 3.22
N ARG A 61 -11.16 9.60 2.79
CA ARG A 61 -11.39 11.03 3.06
C ARG A 61 -10.84 11.86 1.92
N ARG A 62 -11.49 12.98 1.61
CA ARG A 62 -11.01 14.01 0.69
C ARG A 62 -11.28 15.40 1.27
N GLU A 63 -10.33 16.30 1.10
CA GLU A 63 -10.46 17.68 1.54
C GLU A 63 -9.63 18.61 0.65
N ALA A 64 -10.06 19.85 0.50
CA ALA A 64 -9.25 20.91 -0.09
C ALA A 64 -8.96 21.94 1.01
N MET A 65 -7.68 22.20 1.26
CA MET A 65 -7.22 22.94 2.43
C MET A 65 -6.07 23.90 2.06
N PRO A 66 -5.80 24.94 2.87
CA PRO A 66 -4.53 25.68 2.77
C PRO A 66 -3.33 24.77 3.02
N ALA A 67 -2.19 25.07 2.41
CA ALA A 67 -0.98 24.25 2.53
C ALA A 67 -0.43 24.20 3.95
N GLY A 68 -0.40 25.34 4.65
CA GLY A 68 0.10 25.47 6.02
C GLY A 68 1.44 24.75 6.23
N ALA A 69 1.49 23.81 7.19
CA ALA A 69 2.69 23.05 7.50
C ALA A 69 3.27 22.20 6.33
N HIS A 70 2.48 21.93 5.29
CA HIS A 70 2.93 21.15 4.12
C HIS A 70 3.57 22.03 3.04
N ALA A 71 3.46 23.36 3.16
CA ALA A 71 3.86 24.32 2.13
C ALA A 71 5.31 24.14 1.68
N ALA A 72 6.24 24.06 2.63
CA ALA A 72 7.67 23.89 2.35
C ALA A 72 7.97 22.59 1.60
N MET A 73 7.35 21.47 2.00
CA MET A 73 7.54 20.18 1.35
C MET A 73 6.94 20.12 -0.06
N LEU A 74 5.85 20.85 -0.29
CA LEU A 74 5.18 20.92 -1.58
C LEU A 74 5.74 22.04 -2.49
N GLY A 75 6.62 22.91 -1.97
CA GLY A 75 7.16 24.06 -2.71
C GLY A 75 6.07 25.05 -3.12
N VAL A 76 5.17 25.38 -2.20
CA VAL A 76 4.06 26.34 -2.38
C VAL A 76 4.02 27.33 -1.22
N GLY A 77 3.23 28.40 -1.31
CA GLY A 77 2.96 29.31 -0.20
C GLY A 77 2.03 28.70 0.85
N GLU A 78 2.09 29.16 2.10
CA GLU A 78 1.26 28.64 3.20
C GLU A 78 -0.25 28.80 2.96
N GLY A 79 -0.64 29.86 2.25
CA GLY A 79 -2.03 30.12 1.87
C GLY A 79 -2.49 29.41 0.59
N ASP A 80 -1.58 28.75 -0.14
CA ASP A 80 -1.91 28.08 -1.39
C ASP A 80 -2.83 26.89 -1.14
N ARG A 81 -3.75 26.67 -2.07
CA ARG A 81 -4.73 25.58 -1.99
C ARG A 81 -4.10 24.27 -2.42
N ILE A 82 -4.14 23.29 -1.53
CA ILE A 82 -3.74 21.91 -1.80
C ILE A 82 -4.95 20.98 -1.65
N ALA A 83 -4.86 19.80 -2.27
CA ALA A 83 -5.81 18.73 -2.07
C ALA A 83 -5.20 17.67 -1.16
N TYR A 84 -6.04 17.15 -0.29
CA TYR A 84 -5.74 16.03 0.58
C TYR A 84 -6.68 14.86 0.26
N ARG A 85 -6.13 13.65 0.23
CA ARG A 85 -6.92 12.42 0.26
C ARG A 85 -6.27 11.34 1.12
N ARG A 86 -7.08 10.67 1.93
CA ARG A 86 -6.71 9.41 2.60
C ARG A 86 -7.25 8.26 1.79
N VAL A 87 -6.40 7.29 1.45
CA VAL A 87 -6.77 6.14 0.63
C VAL A 87 -6.28 4.83 1.21
N ARG A 88 -6.98 3.75 0.87
CA ARG A 88 -6.48 2.38 0.97
C ARG A 88 -6.18 1.86 -0.43
N LEU A 89 -5.01 1.31 -0.67
CA LEU A 89 -4.67 0.62 -1.91
C LEU A 89 -5.00 -0.87 -1.74
N ALA A 90 -5.97 -1.33 -2.51
CA ALA A 90 -6.52 -2.67 -2.41
C ALA A 90 -6.22 -3.51 -3.66
N CYS A 91 -5.90 -4.79 -3.45
CA CYS A 91 -5.82 -5.82 -4.49
C CYS A 91 -6.95 -6.82 -4.25
N GLY A 92 -8.09 -6.63 -4.94
CA GLY A 92 -9.34 -7.31 -4.56
C GLY A 92 -9.84 -6.81 -3.21
N ASP A 93 -9.96 -7.72 -2.25
CA ASP A 93 -10.36 -7.44 -0.86
C ASP A 93 -9.16 -7.23 0.08
N GLU A 94 -7.93 -7.51 -0.40
CA GLU A 94 -6.72 -7.36 0.39
C GLU A 94 -6.27 -5.89 0.41
N ILE A 95 -6.12 -5.30 1.60
CA ILE A 95 -5.57 -3.95 1.75
C ILE A 95 -4.06 -4.04 1.88
N LEU A 96 -3.35 -3.52 0.88
CA LEU A 96 -1.88 -3.59 0.84
C LEU A 96 -1.22 -2.36 1.46
N SER A 97 -1.91 -1.21 1.48
CA SER A 97 -1.36 0.04 2.00
C SER A 97 -2.47 1.02 2.36
N GLU A 98 -2.29 1.74 3.45
CA GLU A 98 -3.01 2.99 3.71
C GLU A 98 -2.06 4.17 3.45
N ALA A 99 -2.57 5.23 2.83
CA ALA A 99 -1.77 6.39 2.49
C ALA A 99 -2.54 7.70 2.64
N ASP A 100 -1.85 8.69 3.18
CA ASP A 100 -2.24 10.09 3.12
C ASP A 100 -1.54 10.75 1.92
N ASN A 101 -2.29 11.44 1.08
CA ASN A 101 -1.76 12.12 -0.10
C ASN A 101 -2.10 13.61 -0.02
N TRP A 102 -1.08 14.46 0.07
CA TRP A 102 -1.18 15.90 -0.14
C TRP A 102 -0.57 16.25 -1.49
N TYR A 103 -1.31 16.99 -2.31
CA TYR A 103 -0.85 17.36 -3.65
C TYR A 103 -1.38 18.72 -4.08
N VAL A 104 -0.74 19.32 -5.09
CA VAL A 104 -1.10 20.62 -5.64
C VAL A 104 -1.91 20.40 -6.92
N PRO A 105 -3.26 20.55 -6.91
CA PRO A 105 -4.10 20.21 -8.07
C PRO A 105 -3.76 21.03 -9.32
N ALA A 106 -3.29 22.26 -9.13
CA ALA A 106 -2.88 23.16 -10.20
C ALA A 106 -1.65 22.69 -10.99
N ARG A 107 -0.90 21.69 -10.48
CA ARG A 107 0.23 21.07 -11.20
C ARG A 107 -0.19 19.87 -12.04
N LEU A 108 -1.46 19.47 -11.98
CA LEU A 108 -2.00 18.30 -12.67
C LEU A 108 -2.95 18.75 -13.79
N THR A 109 -3.09 17.92 -14.83
CA THR A 109 -4.11 18.17 -15.85
C THR A 109 -5.52 17.93 -15.28
N ALA A 110 -6.55 18.38 -16.00
CA ALA A 110 -7.93 18.07 -15.64
C ALA A 110 -8.16 16.55 -15.60
N GLU A 111 -7.68 15.80 -16.60
CA GLU A 111 -7.88 14.34 -16.62
C GLU A 111 -7.19 13.64 -15.45
N MET A 112 -6.01 14.12 -15.03
CA MET A 112 -5.33 13.59 -13.85
C MET A 112 -6.13 13.86 -12.57
N ASN A 113 -6.66 15.07 -12.40
CA ASN A 113 -7.49 15.41 -11.25
C ASN A 113 -8.80 14.58 -11.22
N ASP A 114 -9.42 14.36 -12.37
CA ASP A 114 -10.61 13.52 -12.51
C ASP A 114 -10.31 12.05 -12.23
N ALA A 115 -9.19 11.52 -12.74
CA ALA A 115 -8.75 10.16 -12.43
C ALA A 115 -8.53 9.99 -10.91
N LEU A 116 -7.95 11.00 -10.25
CA LEU A 116 -7.77 11.04 -8.81
C LEU A 116 -9.08 11.25 -8.05
N ALA A 117 -10.17 11.67 -8.70
CA ALA A 117 -11.52 11.73 -8.14
C ALA A 117 -12.12 10.32 -7.92
N GLY A 118 -11.78 9.38 -8.80
CA GLY A 118 -12.19 7.98 -8.73
C GLY A 118 -11.19 7.07 -8.01
N GLU A 119 -11.19 5.80 -8.40
CA GLU A 119 -10.39 4.74 -7.77
C GLU A 119 -8.94 4.65 -8.29
N THR A 120 -8.48 5.61 -9.09
CA THR A 120 -7.12 5.56 -9.65
C THR A 120 -6.08 5.79 -8.55
N PRO A 121 -5.10 4.87 -8.38
CA PRO A 121 -3.96 5.12 -7.51
C PRO A 121 -3.15 6.34 -7.96
N PHE A 122 -2.58 7.09 -7.01
CA PHE A 122 -1.91 8.34 -7.31
C PHE A 122 -0.76 8.17 -8.32
N GLY A 123 0.11 7.18 -8.09
CA GLY A 123 1.25 6.89 -8.98
C GLY A 123 0.85 6.48 -10.40
N VAL A 124 -0.38 5.97 -10.61
CA VAL A 124 -0.90 5.67 -11.94
C VAL A 124 -1.37 6.95 -12.62
N ALA A 125 -2.13 7.79 -11.92
CA ALA A 125 -2.67 9.04 -12.46
C ALA A 125 -1.56 9.99 -12.92
N VAL A 126 -0.48 10.11 -12.15
CA VAL A 126 0.61 11.06 -12.45
C VAL A 126 1.76 10.44 -13.26
N ARG A 127 1.64 9.20 -13.73
CA ARG A 127 2.74 8.46 -14.37
C ARG A 127 3.37 9.22 -15.54
N ALA A 128 2.55 9.92 -16.34
CA ALA A 128 3.03 10.68 -17.49
C ALA A 128 3.93 11.87 -17.11
N LEU A 129 3.87 12.33 -15.86
CA LEU A 129 4.74 13.40 -15.33
C LEU A 129 6.13 12.90 -14.93
N ALA A 130 6.36 11.58 -14.92
CA ALA A 130 7.61 10.95 -14.50
C ALA A 130 8.17 11.53 -13.17
N PRO A 131 7.40 11.47 -12.07
CA PRO A 131 7.80 12.12 -10.82
C PRO A 131 9.02 11.44 -10.19
N ASP A 132 9.92 12.27 -9.65
CA ASP A 132 10.98 11.80 -8.77
C ASP A 132 10.43 11.45 -7.39
N ARG A 133 11.02 10.43 -6.76
CA ARG A 133 10.66 10.01 -5.40
C ARG A 133 11.85 10.18 -4.47
N ARG A 134 11.60 10.83 -3.33
CA ARG A 134 12.53 10.93 -2.22
C ARG A 134 11.89 10.36 -0.96
N ASN A 135 12.48 9.31 -0.41
CA ASN A 135 12.08 8.80 0.90
C ASN A 135 12.63 9.74 1.99
N ILE A 136 11.77 10.19 2.90
CA ILE A 136 12.15 11.11 3.99
C ILE A 136 12.45 10.34 5.27
N SER A 137 11.62 9.33 5.57
CA SER A 137 11.82 8.39 6.67
C SER A 137 11.07 7.08 6.39
N SER A 138 11.52 6.00 7.03
CA SER A 138 10.84 4.71 7.05
C SER A 138 10.92 4.16 8.47
N GLU A 139 9.80 3.65 8.98
CA GLU A 139 9.73 3.00 10.28
C GLU A 139 8.98 1.68 10.13
N ARG A 140 9.58 0.61 10.65
CA ARG A 140 8.97 -0.71 10.68
C ARG A 140 8.29 -0.90 12.04
N SER A 141 6.96 -0.85 12.04
CA SER A 141 6.14 -1.00 13.25
C SER A 141 5.91 -2.46 13.67
N TRP A 142 6.26 -3.44 12.82
CA TRP A 142 6.11 -4.86 13.10
C TRP A 142 7.40 -5.64 12.77
N ALA A 143 7.97 -6.31 13.78
CA ALA A 143 9.20 -7.11 13.66
C ALA A 143 8.96 -8.58 13.30
N GLY A 144 7.72 -8.97 12.98
CA GLY A 144 7.31 -10.37 12.87
C GLY A 144 7.05 -11.00 14.25
N GLN A 145 6.25 -12.05 14.31
CA GLN A 145 6.17 -12.89 15.51
C GLN A 145 7.45 -13.73 15.59
N GLY A 146 8.36 -13.37 16.49
CA GLY A 146 9.41 -14.28 16.94
C GLY A 146 8.75 -15.46 17.66
N GLY A 147 9.04 -16.68 17.23
CA GLY A 147 8.58 -17.88 17.92
C GLY A 147 9.15 -17.94 19.33
N ASN A 148 8.27 -17.78 20.33
CA ASN A 148 8.49 -18.31 21.66
C ASN A 148 7.48 -19.44 21.81
N GLU A 149 7.95 -20.67 21.57
CA GLU A 149 7.64 -21.90 22.32
C GLU A 149 8.54 -23.03 21.83
#